data_AF-A0A831V731-F1
#
_entry.id   AF-A0A831V731-F1
#
_cell.length_a   1.000
_cell.length_b   1.000
_cell.length_c   1.000
_cell.angle_alpha   90.00
_cell.angle_beta   90.00
_cell.angle_gamma   90.00
#
_symmetry.space_group_name_H-M   'P 1'
#
loop_
_entity.id
_entity.type
_entity.pdbx_description
1 polymer ?
#
loop_
_entity_poly.entity_id
_entity_poly.type
_entity_poly.pdbx_seq_one_letter_code
_entity_poly.pdbx_strand_id
1 'polypeptide(L)'
;MGKISIDEPRRRLELALRPAEPPTVEEVLEEVSRHGVLRGPVDWVFQAWMLYVEYATQEITKTFRLSEEERSQLLDFRDALKRLLLEAWMQTKEKLTTLYKAVAEGTYRVEGNRLYAPDGTWIYIGGATSRLKIHGVSASARFPDLLKLPHERLELLQLGWRASDESELDGRPFMQTAQPWQVLAWIATRYGVVYTYIASVTLTHQG
;
A
#
# COMPACT_ATOMS: atom_id res chain seq x y z
N MET A 1 17.66 14.71 -25.80
CA MET A 1 16.98 13.76 -24.90
C MET A 1 17.69 12.42 -25.03
N GLY A 2 18.37 11.96 -23.99
CA GLY A 2 19.05 10.65 -24.03
C GLY A 2 18.03 9.54 -24.21
N LYS A 3 18.36 8.53 -25.03
CA LYS A 3 17.55 7.31 -25.14
C LYS A 3 17.38 6.72 -23.74
N ILE A 4 16.14 6.58 -23.26
CA ILE A 4 15.87 5.85 -22.02
C ILE A 4 16.27 4.40 -22.27
N SER A 5 17.26 3.89 -21.54
CA SER A 5 17.62 2.48 -21.61
C SER A 5 16.49 1.63 -21.03
N ILE A 6 16.19 0.52 -21.71
CA ILE A 6 15.17 -0.45 -21.27
C ILE A 6 15.71 -1.42 -20.22
N ASP A 7 17.04 -1.49 -20.04
CA ASP A 7 17.69 -2.46 -19.16
C ASP A 7 17.25 -2.30 -17.71
N GLU A 8 17.13 -1.04 -17.24
CA GLU A 8 16.72 -0.75 -15.87
C GLU A 8 15.23 -1.05 -15.64
N PRO A 9 14.28 -0.59 -16.48
CA PRO A 9 12.89 -1.05 -16.40
C PRO A 9 12.75 -2.58 -16.42
N ARG A 10 13.49 -3.26 -17.29
CA ARG A 10 13.49 -4.72 -17.37
C ARG A 10 13.96 -5.35 -16.06
N ARG A 11 15.09 -4.91 -15.52
CA ARG A 11 15.64 -5.42 -14.25
C ARG A 11 14.66 -5.24 -13.08
N ARG A 12 13.96 -4.11 -13.02
CA ARG A 12 12.93 -3.86 -11.98
C ARG A 12 11.74 -4.81 -12.14
N LEU A 13 11.29 -5.07 -13.37
CA LEU A 13 10.22 -6.04 -13.62
C LEU A 13 10.63 -7.46 -13.21
N GLU A 14 11.87 -7.86 -13.52
CA GLU A 14 12.43 -9.16 -13.12
C GLU A 14 12.48 -9.31 -11.58
N LEU A 15 12.93 -8.28 -10.87
CA LEU A 15 12.96 -8.27 -9.40
C LEU A 15 11.55 -8.29 -8.79
N ALA A 16 10.61 -7.54 -9.35
CA ALA A 16 9.23 -7.47 -8.86
C ALA A 16 8.46 -8.79 -9.07
N LEU A 17 8.79 -9.55 -10.13
CA LEU A 17 8.11 -10.81 -10.49
C LEU A 17 8.87 -12.07 -10.08
N ARG A 18 10.04 -11.96 -9.42
CA ARG A 18 10.77 -13.14 -8.97
C ARG A 18 9.93 -13.94 -7.96
N PRO A 19 10.01 -15.28 -7.97
CA PRO A 19 9.40 -16.09 -6.92
C PRO A 19 9.91 -15.68 -5.54
N ALA A 20 9.03 -15.76 -4.55
CA ALA A 20 9.36 -15.53 -3.15
C ALA A 20 8.63 -16.56 -2.28
N GLU A 21 9.28 -16.98 -1.20
CA GLU A 21 8.61 -17.76 -0.17
C GLU A 21 7.59 -16.89 0.56
N PRO A 22 6.48 -17.46 1.09
CA PRO A 22 5.52 -16.69 1.86
C PRO A 22 6.17 -15.99 3.07
N PRO A 23 5.82 -14.74 3.36
CA PRO A 23 6.36 -14.01 4.50
C PRO A 23 5.90 -14.61 5.84
N THR A 24 6.77 -14.54 6.84
CA THR A 24 6.40 -14.78 8.26
C THR A 24 6.07 -13.48 8.99
N VAL A 25 5.36 -13.56 10.12
CA VAL A 25 5.00 -12.34 10.88
C VAL A 25 6.27 -11.68 11.41
N GLU A 26 7.21 -12.47 11.90
CA GLU A 26 8.46 -12.02 12.49
C GLU A 26 9.30 -11.22 11.48
N GLU A 27 9.46 -11.74 10.26
CA GLU A 27 10.16 -11.04 9.17
C GLU A 27 9.49 -9.71 8.82
N VAL A 28 8.15 -9.71 8.73
CA VAL A 28 7.39 -8.50 8.41
C VAL A 28 7.56 -7.44 9.48
N LEU A 29 7.52 -7.82 10.75
CA LEU A 29 7.71 -6.88 11.86
C LEU A 29 9.13 -6.36 11.92
N GLU A 30 10.14 -7.20 11.66
CA GLU A 30 11.52 -6.75 11.57
C GLU A 30 11.69 -5.71 10.47
N GLU A 31 11.21 -5.99 9.25
CA GLU A 31 11.33 -5.09 8.10
C GLU A 31 10.58 -3.77 8.33
N VAL A 32 9.34 -3.82 8.83
CA VAL A 32 8.56 -2.61 9.16
C VAL A 32 9.26 -1.80 10.24
N SER A 33 9.82 -2.44 11.28
CA SER A 33 10.53 -1.74 12.36
C SER A 33 11.82 -1.06 11.86
N ARG A 34 12.60 -1.74 11.03
CA ARG A 34 13.90 -1.24 10.54
C ARG A 34 13.77 -0.19 9.44
N HIS A 35 12.77 -0.33 8.57
CA HIS A 35 12.69 0.44 7.33
C HIS A 35 11.39 1.24 7.17
N GLY A 36 10.38 0.99 8.00
CA GLY A 36 9.06 1.62 7.90
C GLY A 36 8.24 1.19 6.68
N VAL A 37 8.82 0.41 5.75
CA VAL A 37 8.17 -0.01 4.51
C VAL A 37 8.69 -1.37 4.07
N LEU A 38 7.78 -2.20 3.56
CA LEU A 38 8.09 -3.50 2.98
C LEU A 38 8.49 -3.33 1.51
N ARG A 39 9.59 -3.97 1.13
CA ARG A 39 10.11 -3.98 -0.25
C ARG A 39 10.42 -5.41 -0.68
N GLY A 40 10.28 -5.68 -1.96
CA GLY A 40 10.52 -7.01 -2.51
C GLY A 40 9.54 -7.37 -3.61
N PRO A 41 9.47 -8.66 -3.96
CA PRO A 41 8.60 -9.14 -5.03
C PRO A 41 7.13 -8.88 -4.70
N VAL A 42 6.33 -8.69 -5.75
CA VAL A 42 4.90 -8.40 -5.63
C VAL A 42 4.16 -9.47 -4.82
N ASP A 43 4.47 -10.75 -5.07
CA ASP A 43 3.86 -11.84 -4.33
C ASP A 43 4.21 -11.84 -2.84
N TRP A 44 5.39 -11.32 -2.47
CA TRP A 44 5.81 -11.20 -1.08
C TRP A 44 5.21 -9.96 -0.42
N VAL A 45 5.38 -8.77 -1.00
CA VAL A 45 5.01 -7.49 -0.37
C VAL A 45 3.52 -7.41 -0.07
N PHE A 46 2.65 -7.85 -0.99
CA PHE A 46 1.22 -7.82 -0.76
C PHE A 46 0.79 -8.80 0.33
N GLN A 47 1.34 -10.01 0.33
CA GLN A 47 1.08 -10.99 1.40
C GLN A 47 1.58 -10.49 2.76
N ALA A 48 2.75 -9.85 2.76
CA ALA A 48 3.39 -9.31 3.94
C ALA A 48 2.56 -8.18 4.56
N TRP A 49 2.00 -7.27 3.75
CA TRP A 49 1.07 -6.25 4.26
C TRP A 49 -0.26 -6.84 4.74
N MET A 50 -0.81 -7.86 4.07
CA MET A 50 -2.02 -8.54 4.55
C MET A 50 -1.77 -9.21 5.91
N LEU A 51 -0.59 -9.80 6.10
CA LEU A 51 -0.16 -10.41 7.34
C LEU A 51 0.03 -9.36 8.45
N TYR A 52 0.63 -8.21 8.12
CA TYR A 52 0.76 -7.08 9.04
C TYR A 52 -0.60 -6.55 9.51
N VAL A 53 -1.56 -6.38 8.59
CA VAL A 53 -2.92 -5.90 8.93
C VAL A 53 -3.64 -6.88 9.85
N GLU A 54 -3.50 -8.19 9.60
CA GLU A 54 -4.02 -9.24 10.48
C GLU A 54 -3.40 -9.16 11.88
N TYR A 55 -2.06 -9.12 11.94
CA TYR A 55 -1.31 -9.01 13.18
C TYR A 55 -1.71 -7.76 13.99
N ALA A 56 -1.68 -6.59 13.36
CA ALA A 56 -1.98 -5.32 14.03
C ALA A 56 -3.40 -5.30 14.59
N THR A 57 -4.37 -5.83 13.86
CA THR A 57 -5.76 -5.95 14.33
C THR A 57 -5.89 -6.88 15.54
N GLN A 58 -5.18 -8.00 15.53
CA GLN A 58 -5.15 -8.93 16.65
C GLN A 58 -4.52 -8.30 17.90
N GLU A 59 -3.41 -7.57 17.73
CA GLU A 59 -2.74 -6.88 18.84
C GLU A 59 -3.57 -5.73 19.40
N ILE A 60 -4.26 -4.95 18.55
CA ILE A 60 -5.23 -3.95 19.00
C ILE A 60 -6.32 -4.61 19.85
N THR A 61 -6.85 -5.73 19.37
CA THR A 61 -7.91 -6.46 20.08
C THR A 61 -7.46 -7.02 21.44
N LYS A 62 -6.18 -7.38 21.58
CA LYS A 62 -5.59 -7.84 22.85
C LYS A 62 -5.28 -6.68 23.80
N THR A 63 -4.89 -5.52 23.25
CA THR A 63 -4.40 -4.38 24.02
C THR A 63 -5.52 -3.48 24.51
N PHE A 64 -6.52 -3.22 23.67
CA PHE A 64 -7.60 -2.29 23.96
C PHE A 64 -8.85 -3.04 24.44
N ARG A 65 -9.55 -2.46 25.41
CA ARG A 65 -10.86 -2.97 25.85
C ARG A 65 -11.92 -2.50 24.85
N LEU A 66 -12.30 -3.38 23.94
CA LEU A 66 -13.32 -3.13 22.93
C LEU A 66 -14.65 -3.75 23.36
N SER A 67 -15.74 -3.04 23.10
CA SER A 67 -17.09 -3.63 23.07
C SER A 67 -17.24 -4.61 21.92
N GLU A 68 -18.31 -5.42 21.92
CA GLU A 68 -18.61 -6.34 20.82
C GLU A 68 -18.76 -5.62 19.48
N GLU A 69 -19.45 -4.47 19.49
CA GLU A 69 -19.64 -3.62 18.31
C GLU A 69 -18.30 -3.09 17.76
N GLU A 70 -17.44 -2.57 18.64
CA GLU A 70 -16.12 -2.05 18.22
C GLU A 70 -15.19 -3.13 17.70
N ARG A 71 -15.26 -4.32 18.31
CA ARG A 71 -14.53 -5.49 17.83
C ARG A 71 -15.04 -5.90 16.45
N SER A 72 -16.36 -5.90 16.22
CA SER A 72 -16.93 -6.19 14.89
C SER A 72 -16.45 -5.17 13.86
N GLN A 73 -16.54 -3.87 14.18
CA GLN A 73 -16.06 -2.79 13.31
C GLN A 73 -14.58 -2.95 12.94
N LEU A 74 -13.73 -3.29 13.91
CA LEU A 74 -12.31 -3.52 13.66
C LEU A 74 -12.06 -4.72 12.75
N LEU A 75 -12.81 -5.82 12.91
CA LEU A 75 -12.71 -7.00 12.06
C LEU A 75 -13.19 -6.71 10.63
N ASP A 76 -14.31 -5.98 10.48
CA ASP A 76 -14.80 -5.53 9.17
C ASP A 76 -13.79 -4.63 8.47
N PHE A 77 -13.16 -3.72 9.23
CA PHE A 77 -12.09 -2.86 8.72
C PHE A 77 -10.87 -3.66 8.25
N ARG A 78 -10.42 -4.63 9.05
CA ARG A 78 -9.33 -5.56 8.68
C ARG A 78 -9.64 -6.28 7.38
N ASP A 79 -10.85 -6.84 7.27
CA ASP A 79 -11.26 -7.62 6.11
C ASP A 79 -11.37 -6.74 4.85
N ALA A 80 -11.84 -5.49 5.01
CA ALA A 80 -11.83 -4.50 3.93
C ALA A 80 -10.40 -4.18 3.45
N LEU A 81 -9.45 -3.94 4.37
CA LEU A 81 -8.06 -3.68 4.00
C LEU A 81 -7.39 -4.88 3.33
N LYS A 82 -7.59 -6.09 3.84
CA LYS A 82 -7.05 -7.32 3.23
C LYS A 82 -7.62 -7.54 1.83
N ARG A 83 -8.91 -7.30 1.65
CA ARG A 83 -9.54 -7.35 0.33
C ARG A 83 -8.94 -6.32 -0.64
N LEU A 84 -8.70 -5.09 -0.20
CA LEU A 84 -8.03 -4.07 -1.02
C LEU A 84 -6.63 -4.50 -1.45
N LEU A 85 -5.85 -5.02 -0.53
CA LEU A 85 -4.51 -5.52 -0.83
C LEU A 85 -4.56 -6.69 -1.82
N LEU A 86 -5.52 -7.61 -1.68
CA LEU A 86 -5.72 -8.72 -2.61
C LEU A 86 -6.09 -8.23 -4.02
N GLU A 87 -7.03 -7.30 -4.14
CA GLU A 87 -7.45 -6.73 -5.43
C GLU A 87 -6.31 -5.96 -6.11
N ALA A 88 -5.58 -5.15 -5.34
CA ALA A 88 -4.40 -4.45 -5.85
C ALA A 88 -3.27 -5.41 -6.23
N TRP A 89 -3.08 -6.52 -5.50
CA TRP A 89 -2.10 -7.55 -5.83
C TRP A 89 -2.40 -8.19 -7.18
N MET A 90 -3.65 -8.66 -7.39
CA MET A 90 -4.07 -9.27 -8.66
C MET A 90 -3.84 -8.33 -9.84
N GLN A 91 -4.29 -7.07 -9.71
CA GLN A 91 -4.12 -6.07 -10.77
C GLN A 91 -2.64 -5.72 -11.00
N THR A 92 -1.84 -5.63 -9.94
CA THR A 92 -0.40 -5.37 -10.06
C THR A 92 0.30 -6.51 -10.80
N LYS A 93 0.06 -7.75 -10.37
CA LYS A 93 0.69 -8.94 -10.93
C LYS A 93 0.35 -9.11 -12.41
N GLU A 94 -0.90 -8.93 -12.78
CA GLU A 94 -1.36 -8.97 -14.17
C GLU A 94 -0.64 -7.93 -15.04
N LYS A 95 -0.65 -6.67 -14.60
CA LYS A 95 -0.03 -5.57 -15.37
C LYS A 95 1.48 -5.72 -15.48
N LEU A 96 2.18 -6.08 -14.39
CA LEU A 96 3.63 -6.29 -14.43
C LEU A 96 4.01 -7.48 -15.31
N THR A 97 3.25 -8.57 -15.27
CA THR A 97 3.48 -9.74 -16.13
C THR A 97 3.33 -9.35 -17.61
N THR A 98 2.29 -8.56 -17.93
CA THR A 98 2.04 -8.09 -19.30
C THR A 98 3.17 -7.19 -19.80
N LEU A 99 3.64 -6.26 -18.97
CA LEU A 99 4.78 -5.40 -19.28
C LEU A 99 6.08 -6.20 -19.44
N TYR A 100 6.31 -7.18 -18.57
CA TYR A 100 7.49 -8.04 -18.64
C TYR A 100 7.52 -8.86 -19.94
N LYS A 101 6.39 -9.47 -20.33
CA LYS A 101 6.28 -10.18 -21.61
C LYS A 101 6.53 -9.25 -22.80
N ALA A 102 5.94 -8.06 -22.80
CA ALA A 102 6.14 -7.08 -23.86
C ALA A 102 7.61 -6.67 -24.01
N VAL A 103 8.33 -6.52 -22.89
CA VAL A 103 9.77 -6.23 -22.87
C VAL A 103 10.59 -7.43 -23.36
N ALA A 104 10.28 -8.64 -22.90
CA ALA A 104 10.99 -9.86 -23.26
C ALA A 104 10.85 -10.21 -24.75
N GLU A 105 9.67 -9.97 -25.33
CA GLU A 105 9.35 -10.25 -26.74
C GLU A 105 9.70 -9.07 -27.68
N GLY A 106 10.07 -7.91 -27.13
CA GLY A 106 10.38 -6.72 -27.92
C GLY A 106 9.15 -6.04 -28.56
N THR A 107 7.94 -6.33 -28.07
CA THR A 107 6.67 -5.79 -28.58
C THR A 107 6.24 -4.49 -27.87
N TYR A 108 7.02 -4.03 -26.89
CA TYR A 108 6.76 -2.82 -26.14
C TYR A 108 6.96 -1.53 -26.96
N ARG A 109 6.31 -0.45 -26.53
CA ARG A 109 6.53 0.91 -27.05
C ARG A 109 6.94 1.85 -25.94
N VAL A 110 7.91 2.74 -26.19
CA VAL A 110 8.29 3.81 -25.26
C VAL A 110 7.88 5.15 -25.85
N GLU A 111 7.08 5.90 -25.10
CA GLU A 111 6.68 7.28 -25.45
C GLU A 111 6.92 8.19 -24.25
N GLY A 112 7.81 9.17 -24.42
CA GLY A 112 8.27 10.02 -23.33
C GLY A 112 8.82 9.17 -22.18
N ASN A 113 8.24 9.33 -20.99
CA ASN A 113 8.65 8.63 -19.77
C ASN A 113 7.77 7.42 -19.44
N ARG A 114 7.14 6.80 -20.44
CA ARG A 114 6.21 5.67 -20.25
C ARG A 114 6.57 4.50 -21.14
N LEU A 115 6.49 3.30 -20.56
CA LEU A 115 6.61 2.02 -21.24
C LEU A 115 5.22 1.42 -21.38
N TYR A 116 4.87 1.03 -22.60
CA TYR A 116 3.57 0.48 -22.98
C TYR A 116 3.71 -0.96 -23.46
N ALA A 117 2.77 -1.81 -23.04
CA ALA A 117 2.49 -3.10 -23.64
C ALA A 117 1.42 -2.95 -24.76
N PRO A 118 1.28 -3.95 -25.66
CA PRO A 118 0.34 -3.88 -26.78
C PRO A 118 -1.15 -3.72 -26.39
N ASP A 119 -1.53 -4.18 -25.20
CA ASP A 119 -2.89 -4.08 -24.66
C ASP A 119 -3.22 -2.68 -24.09
N GLY A 120 -2.26 -1.76 -24.13
CA GLY A 120 -2.38 -0.42 -23.56
C GLY A 120 -1.99 -0.33 -22.08
N THR A 121 -1.65 -1.43 -21.42
CA THR A 121 -1.05 -1.41 -20.08
C THR A 121 0.26 -0.63 -20.12
N TRP A 122 0.47 0.26 -19.16
CA TRP A 122 1.67 1.09 -19.13
C TRP A 122 2.20 1.36 -17.73
N ILE A 123 3.50 1.63 -17.66
CA ILE A 123 4.21 2.02 -16.44
C ILE A 123 5.05 3.28 -16.69
N TYR A 124 5.12 4.17 -15.70
CA TYR A 124 6.03 5.31 -15.76
C TYR A 124 7.46 4.85 -15.46
N ILE A 125 8.44 5.28 -16.27
CA ILE A 125 9.86 4.88 -16.16
C ILE A 125 10.84 6.07 -16.09
N GLY A 126 10.35 7.32 -16.15
CA GLY A 126 11.21 8.51 -16.25
C GLY A 126 11.66 9.14 -14.93
N GLY A 127 12.07 8.33 -13.95
CA GLY A 127 12.52 8.84 -12.65
C GLY A 127 13.28 7.80 -11.84
N ALA A 128 13.65 8.16 -10.60
CA ALA A 128 14.35 7.27 -9.67
C ALA A 128 13.57 5.96 -9.40
N THR A 129 12.25 5.98 -9.55
CA THR A 129 11.37 4.82 -9.36
C THR A 129 10.41 4.66 -10.55
N SER A 130 10.01 3.42 -10.83
CA SER A 130 8.96 3.16 -11.82
C SER A 130 7.60 3.09 -11.11
N ARG A 131 6.55 3.68 -11.68
CA ARG A 131 5.24 3.75 -11.01
C ARG A 131 4.14 3.17 -11.89
N LEU A 132 3.43 2.19 -11.34
CA LEU A 132 2.30 1.53 -11.99
C LEU A 132 1.00 1.99 -11.32
N LYS A 133 0.04 2.46 -12.11
CA LYS A 133 -1.26 2.92 -11.59
C LYS A 133 -2.19 1.75 -11.29
N ILE A 134 -2.90 1.87 -10.18
CA ILE A 134 -3.97 0.96 -9.77
C ILE A 134 -5.31 1.69 -9.90
N HIS A 135 -6.32 1.01 -10.41
CA HIS A 135 -7.63 1.58 -10.74
C HIS A 135 -8.75 0.77 -10.11
N GLY A 136 -9.71 1.47 -9.50
CA GLY A 136 -10.94 0.86 -8.97
C GLY A 136 -10.78 0.09 -7.65
N VAL A 137 -9.60 0.12 -7.03
CA VAL A 137 -9.34 -0.59 -5.76
C VAL A 137 -9.54 0.38 -4.59
N SER A 138 -10.74 0.39 -4.03
CA SER A 138 -11.11 1.25 -2.90
C SER A 138 -12.20 0.65 -2.01
N ALA A 139 -12.18 0.98 -0.71
CA ALA A 139 -13.18 0.53 0.24
C ALA A 139 -13.48 1.62 1.28
N SER A 140 -14.68 1.57 1.84
CA SER A 140 -15.08 2.35 3.01
C SER A 140 -15.36 1.40 4.16
N ALA A 141 -14.72 1.61 5.29
CA ALA A 141 -14.96 0.83 6.50
C ALA A 141 -14.87 1.71 7.75
N ARG A 142 -15.61 1.36 8.80
CA ARG A 142 -15.56 2.07 10.08
C ARG A 142 -14.45 1.50 10.94
N PHE A 143 -13.57 2.38 11.42
CA PHE A 143 -12.59 2.06 12.45
C PHE A 143 -13.10 2.54 13.82
N PRO A 144 -13.04 1.72 14.88
CA PRO A 144 -13.57 2.09 16.19
C PRO A 144 -12.71 3.16 16.88
N ASP A 145 -13.30 3.90 17.81
CA ASP A 145 -12.56 4.76 18.73
C ASP A 145 -11.78 3.88 19.72
N LEU A 146 -10.50 3.64 19.45
CA LEU A 146 -9.63 2.82 20.31
C LEU A 146 -9.18 3.57 21.57
N LEU A 147 -8.91 4.88 21.44
CA LEU A 147 -8.19 5.64 22.44
C LEU A 147 -9.10 6.11 23.57
N LYS A 148 -10.42 6.23 23.33
CA LYS A 148 -11.41 6.67 24.32
C LYS A 148 -11.04 7.99 25.00
N LEU A 149 -10.38 8.87 24.23
CA LEU A 149 -9.86 10.13 24.76
C LEU A 149 -10.95 11.20 24.74
N PRO A 150 -10.99 12.08 25.76
CA PRO A 150 -11.74 13.32 25.67
C PRO A 150 -11.31 14.13 24.45
N HIS A 151 -12.27 14.87 23.86
CA HIS A 151 -12.06 15.63 22.62
C HIS A 151 -10.81 16.53 22.66
N GLU A 152 -10.58 17.24 23.77
CA GLU A 152 -9.41 18.13 23.94
C GLU A 152 -8.07 17.39 23.81
N ARG A 153 -7.96 16.17 24.35
CA ARG A 153 -6.73 15.37 24.25
C ARG A 153 -6.57 14.76 22.86
N LEU A 154 -7.68 14.36 22.24
CA LEU A 154 -7.68 13.85 20.88
C LEU A 154 -7.22 14.92 19.88
N GLU A 155 -7.71 16.15 20.03
CA GLU A 155 -7.32 17.28 19.17
C GLU A 155 -5.80 17.54 19.22
N LEU A 156 -5.17 17.43 20.41
CA LEU A 156 -3.71 17.58 20.53
C LEU A 156 -2.93 16.53 19.71
N LEU A 157 -3.39 15.27 19.69
CA LEU A 157 -2.77 14.23 18.86
C LEU A 157 -2.98 14.52 17.37
N GLN A 158 -4.19 14.95 17.01
CA GLN A 158 -4.54 15.30 15.64
C GLN A 158 -3.74 16.51 15.12
N LEU A 159 -3.46 17.49 15.97
CA LEU A 159 -2.57 18.62 15.64
C LEU A 159 -1.16 18.16 15.28
N GLY A 160 -0.63 17.16 15.99
CA GLY A 160 0.66 16.55 15.65
C GLY A 160 0.67 15.95 14.24
N TRP A 161 -0.38 15.22 13.87
CA TRP A 161 -0.53 14.68 12.52
C TRP A 161 -0.66 15.77 11.46
N ARG A 162 -1.48 16.81 11.71
CA ARG A 162 -1.65 17.97 10.81
C ARG A 162 -0.38 18.76 10.57
N ALA A 163 0.52 18.78 11.55
CA ALA A 163 1.82 19.42 11.44
C ALA A 163 2.87 18.56 10.70
N SER A 164 2.57 17.27 10.47
CA SER A 164 3.48 16.29 9.88
C SER A 164 2.95 15.75 8.55
N ASP A 165 2.33 14.56 8.57
CA ASP A 165 2.03 13.77 7.38
C ASP A 165 0.56 13.84 6.94
N GLU A 166 -0.34 14.36 7.80
CA GLU A 166 -1.74 14.56 7.43
C GLU A 166 -1.88 15.78 6.52
N SER A 167 -2.53 15.55 5.38
CA SER A 167 -2.94 16.58 4.42
C SER A 167 -4.44 16.84 4.51
N GLU A 168 -4.92 17.76 3.68
CA GLU A 168 -6.33 18.07 3.51
C GLU A 168 -6.73 17.81 2.05
N LEU A 169 -7.87 17.14 1.86
CA LEU A 169 -8.49 16.92 0.55
C LEU A 169 -10.01 17.12 0.68
N ASP A 170 -10.56 18.06 -0.10
CA ASP A 170 -11.99 18.38 -0.15
C ASP A 170 -12.63 18.69 1.22
N GLY A 171 -11.91 19.45 2.05
CA GLY A 171 -12.27 19.82 3.41
C GLY A 171 -12.11 18.69 4.44
N ARG A 172 -11.45 17.58 4.08
CA ARG A 172 -11.34 16.39 4.92
C ARG A 172 -9.87 16.01 5.19
N PRO A 173 -9.55 15.49 6.38
CA PRO A 173 -8.24 14.90 6.66
C PRO A 173 -7.91 13.79 5.66
N PHE A 174 -6.70 13.86 5.09
CA PHE A 174 -6.23 12.94 4.07
C PHE A 174 -4.80 12.47 4.38
N MET A 175 -4.58 11.16 4.32
CA MET A 175 -3.26 10.55 4.48
C MET A 175 -2.87 9.83 3.20
N GLN A 176 -1.76 10.26 2.60
CA GLN A 176 -1.13 9.54 1.50
C GLN A 176 0.22 9.00 1.96
N THR A 177 0.34 7.67 2.00
CA THR A 177 1.58 7.02 2.42
C THR A 177 1.82 5.72 1.65
N ALA A 178 3.10 5.33 1.57
CA ALA A 178 3.52 3.99 1.15
C ALA A 178 3.69 3.03 2.34
N GLN A 179 3.39 3.48 3.56
CA GLN A 179 3.59 2.76 4.81
C GLN A 179 2.24 2.48 5.49
N PRO A 180 1.57 1.36 5.20
CA PRO A 180 0.29 0.98 5.81
C PRO A 180 0.22 1.05 7.34
N TRP A 181 1.34 0.91 8.07
CA TRP A 181 1.33 1.11 9.53
C TRP A 181 1.01 2.56 9.93
N GLN A 182 1.45 3.55 9.15
CA GLN A 182 1.12 4.97 9.40
C GLN A 182 -0.38 5.20 9.28
N VAL A 183 -1.06 4.49 8.37
CA VAL A 183 -2.52 4.56 8.19
C VAL A 183 -3.23 4.10 9.46
N LEU A 184 -2.82 2.97 10.05
CA LEU A 184 -3.41 2.48 11.31
C LEU A 184 -3.18 3.44 12.48
N ALA A 185 -1.96 3.96 12.63
CA ALA A 185 -1.63 4.92 13.68
C ALA A 185 -2.41 6.24 13.54
N TRP A 186 -2.53 6.73 12.30
CA TRP A 186 -3.28 7.94 11.99
C TRP A 186 -4.78 7.77 12.26
N ILE A 187 -5.38 6.69 11.77
CA ILE A 187 -6.82 6.40 11.93
C ILE A 187 -7.18 6.20 13.40
N ALA A 188 -6.28 5.70 14.26
CA ALA A 188 -6.53 5.65 15.70
C ALA A 188 -6.84 7.03 16.31
N THR A 189 -6.35 8.11 15.69
CA THR A 189 -6.68 9.50 16.06
C THR A 189 -7.81 10.11 15.22
N ARG A 190 -8.18 9.50 14.09
CA ARG A 190 -9.22 9.94 13.14
C ARG A 190 -10.33 8.89 12.96
N TYR A 191 -10.66 8.19 14.04
CA TYR A 191 -11.59 7.06 14.01
C TYR A 191 -12.93 7.42 13.35
N GLY A 192 -13.68 6.39 12.94
CA GLY A 192 -14.93 6.54 12.20
C GLY A 192 -14.83 5.93 10.81
N VAL A 193 -15.66 6.40 9.88
CA VAL A 193 -15.70 5.86 8.52
C VAL A 193 -14.52 6.41 7.72
N VAL A 194 -13.66 5.51 7.26
CA VAL A 194 -12.48 5.84 6.45
C VAL A 194 -12.65 5.29 5.06
N TYR A 195 -12.46 6.15 4.06
CA TYR A 195 -12.33 5.75 2.66
C TYR A 195 -10.86 5.52 2.34
N THR A 196 -10.51 4.32 1.91
CA THR A 196 -9.14 3.91 1.58
C THR A 196 -9.08 3.43 0.14
N TYR A 197 -8.02 3.80 -0.59
CA TYR A 197 -7.78 3.31 -1.94
C TYR A 197 -6.28 3.12 -2.20
N ILE A 198 -5.94 2.17 -3.08
CA ILE A 198 -4.57 1.96 -3.52
C ILE A 198 -4.42 2.62 -4.89
N ALA A 199 -3.70 3.74 -4.94
CA ALA A 199 -3.57 4.55 -6.15
C ALA A 199 -2.53 4.00 -7.15
N SER A 200 -1.45 3.43 -6.63
CA SER A 200 -0.33 2.97 -7.43
C SER A 200 0.61 2.09 -6.61
N VAL A 201 1.40 1.28 -7.31
CA VAL A 201 2.59 0.63 -6.76
C VAL A 201 3.85 1.25 -7.33
N THR A 202 4.94 1.18 -6.57
CA THR A 202 6.24 1.73 -6.94
C THR A 202 7.26 0.61 -7.03
N LEU A 203 7.87 0.45 -8.20
CA LEU A 203 8.95 -0.50 -8.44
C LEU A 203 10.28 0.19 -8.15
N THR A 204 11.04 -0.40 -7.24
CA THR A 204 12.34 0.11 -6.79
C THR A 204 13.47 -0.76 -7.34
N HIS A 205 14.72 -0.42 -7.02
CA HIS A 205 15.87 -1.27 -7.31
C HIS A 205 15.91 -2.56 -6.46
N GLN A 206 14.99 -2.72 -5.50
CA GLN A 206 14.86 -3.89 -4.62
C GLN A 206 13.62 -4.75 -4.94
N GLY A 207 12.89 -4.41 -6.01
CA GLY A 207 11.52 -4.88 -6.25
C GLY A 207 10.54 -3.72 -6.17
#